data_AF-A0A919QIB6-F1
#
_entry.id   AF-A0A919QIB6-F1
#
_cell.length_a   1.000
_cell.length_b   1.000
_cell.length_c   1.000
_cell.angle_alpha   90.00
_cell.angle_beta   90.00
_cell.angle_gamma   90.00
#
_symmetry.space_group_name_H-M   'P 1'
#
loop_
_entity.id
_entity.type
_entity.pdbx_description
1 polymer ?
#
loop_
_entity_poly.entity_id
_entity_poly.type
_entity_poly.pdbx_seq_one_letter_code
_entity_poly.pdbx_strand_id
1 'polypeptide(L)'
;MAWTLLVFAAPPCWGEKAEHDSLVFPGTKGGPMRRSGFNRTSAWPEAVWFIGVPNPHFHNLRHTGNMFAAESGAGLRDLMARMGHDSIRAATIYQHAVGGVAR
;
A
#
# COMPACT_ATOMS: atom_id res chain seq x y z
N MET A 1 2.36 -6.89 -14.10
CA MET A 1 1.99 -8.21 -13.53
C MET A 1 1.19 -7.96 -12.26
N ALA A 2 0.16 -8.76 -12.05
CA ALA A 2 -1.04 -8.48 -11.26
C ALA A 2 -0.80 -7.95 -9.83
N TRP A 3 -1.18 -6.69 -9.59
CA TRP A 3 -1.32 -6.10 -8.26
C TRP A 3 -2.75 -6.26 -7.80
N THR A 4 -3.11 -7.49 -7.44
CA THR A 4 -4.42 -7.80 -6.90
C THR A 4 -4.24 -8.21 -5.44
N LEU A 5 -4.71 -7.32 -4.56
CA LEU A 5 -5.12 -7.54 -3.17
C LEU A 5 -4.03 -7.81 -2.12
N LEU A 6 -4.02 -6.97 -1.08
CA LEU A 6 -4.17 -7.38 0.33
C LEU A 6 -4.11 -6.16 1.26
N VAL A 7 -5.21 -5.38 1.35
CA VAL A 7 -5.55 -4.57 2.55
C VAL A 7 -7.07 -4.49 2.80
N PHE A 8 -7.94 -4.93 1.89
CA PHE A 8 -9.39 -4.83 2.12
C PHE A 8 -10.04 -6.22 2.21
N ALA A 9 -10.28 -6.65 3.45
CA ALA A 9 -11.13 -7.77 3.87
C ALA A 9 -10.77 -9.18 3.35
N ALA A 10 -10.88 -10.17 4.23
CA ALA A 10 -10.99 -11.56 3.83
C ALA A 10 -12.17 -11.68 2.85
N PRO A 11 -12.01 -12.26 1.65
CA PRO A 11 -13.11 -12.31 0.71
C PRO A 11 -14.17 -13.31 1.22
N PRO A 12 -15.44 -12.92 1.40
CA PRO A 12 -16.47 -13.86 1.03
C PRO A 12 -16.31 -14.10 -0.48
N CYS A 13 -16.57 -15.33 -0.90
CA CYS A 13 -16.53 -15.74 -2.30
C CYS A 13 -17.16 -14.66 -3.20
N TRP A 14 -16.48 -14.34 -4.31
CA TRP A 14 -16.90 -13.32 -5.27
C TRP A 14 -18.40 -13.40 -5.57
N GLY A 15 -19.17 -12.43 -5.04
CA GLY A 15 -20.61 -12.33 -5.27
C GLY A 15 -21.45 -12.07 -4.02
N GLU A 16 -20.94 -12.40 -2.83
CA GLU A 16 -21.67 -12.16 -1.58
C GLU A 16 -21.36 -10.75 -1.03
N LYS A 17 -22.40 -10.03 -0.60
CA LYS A 17 -22.20 -8.73 0.04
C LYS A 17 -21.53 -8.99 1.39
N ALA A 18 -20.29 -8.53 1.56
CA ALA A 18 -19.67 -8.47 2.87
C ALA A 18 -20.64 -7.76 3.83
N GLU A 19 -20.95 -8.40 4.97
CA GLU A 19 -21.79 -7.77 5.98
C GLU A 19 -21.14 -6.47 6.42
N HIS A 20 -21.96 -5.45 6.67
CA HIS A 20 -21.50 -4.08 6.93
C HIS A 20 -20.42 -4.01 8.03
N ASP A 21 -20.49 -4.92 9.00
CA ASP A 21 -19.62 -4.94 10.19
C ASP A 21 -18.35 -5.79 9.98
N SER A 22 -18.20 -6.46 8.84
CA SER A 22 -17.00 -7.26 8.50
C SER A 22 -15.89 -6.44 7.83
N LEU A 23 -16.19 -5.21 7.39
CA LEU A 23 -15.27 -4.34 6.67
C LEU A 23 -14.63 -3.32 7.61
N VAL A 24 -13.29 -3.34 7.71
CA VAL A 24 -12.53 -2.30 8.44
C VAL A 24 -12.74 -0.91 7.80
N PHE A 25 -12.94 -0.87 6.49
CA PHE A 25 -13.14 0.36 5.72
C PHE A 25 -14.34 0.22 4.78
N PRO A 26 -15.57 0.44 5.27
CA PRO A 26 -16.75 0.45 4.43
C PRO A 26 -16.75 1.69 3.52
N GLY A 27 -17.18 1.51 2.28
CA GLY A 27 -17.54 2.63 1.42
C GLY A 27 -18.84 3.28 1.86
N THR A 28 -19.17 4.45 1.32
CA THR A 28 -20.36 5.24 1.70
C THR A 28 -21.71 4.53 1.56
N LYS A 29 -21.76 3.41 0.82
CA LYS A 29 -22.96 2.57 0.64
C LYS A 29 -22.88 1.23 1.37
N GLY A 30 -21.97 1.08 2.34
CA GLY A 30 -21.80 -0.13 3.15
C GLY A 30 -21.11 -1.30 2.45
N GLY A 31 -20.72 -1.16 1.18
CA GLY A 31 -19.91 -2.14 0.46
C GLY A 31 -18.40 -1.84 0.53
N PRO A 32 -17.54 -2.71 0.01
CA PRO A 32 -16.09 -2.48 0.01
C PRO A 32 -15.72 -1.19 -0.73
N MET A 33 -14.75 -0.46 -0.17
CA MET A 33 -14.24 0.76 -0.79
C MET A 33 -13.67 0.46 -2.18
N ARG A 34 -14.18 1.18 -3.19
CA ARG A 34 -13.71 1.05 -4.58
C ARG A 34 -12.57 2.02 -4.85
N ARG A 35 -11.61 1.61 -5.68
CA ARG A 35 -10.48 2.45 -6.12
C ARG A 35 -10.91 3.80 -6.70
N SER A 36 -11.97 3.82 -7.50
CA SER A 36 -12.49 5.07 -8.11
C SER A 36 -13.05 6.05 -7.07
N GLY A 37 -13.51 5.57 -5.92
CA GLY A 37 -14.02 6.39 -4.83
C GLY A 37 -12.98 6.72 -3.77
N PHE A 38 -11.75 6.20 -3.89
CA PHE A 38 -10.71 6.31 -2.87
C PHE A 38 -10.45 7.77 -2.50
N ASN A 39 -10.10 8.61 -3.49
CA ASN A 39 -9.70 10.00 -3.25
C ASN A 39 -10.74 10.79 -2.43
N ARG A 40 -12.01 10.63 -2.76
CA ARG A 40 -13.11 11.30 -2.07
C ARG A 40 -13.35 10.72 -0.67
N THR A 41 -13.31 9.39 -0.54
CA THR A 41 -13.65 8.71 0.72
C THR A 41 -12.53 8.84 1.75
N SER A 42 -11.28 8.95 1.31
CA SER A 42 -10.11 9.08 2.16
C SER A 42 -9.63 10.53 2.34
N ALA A 43 -10.32 11.52 1.77
CA ALA A 43 -9.86 12.92 1.71
C ALA A 43 -8.39 13.04 1.21
N TRP A 44 -8.03 12.25 0.20
CA TRP A 44 -6.66 12.21 -0.32
C TRP A 44 -6.21 13.57 -0.88
N PRO A 45 -6.98 14.27 -1.72
CA PRO A 45 -6.58 15.58 -2.24
C PRO A 45 -6.29 16.61 -1.14
N GLU A 46 -7.07 16.60 -0.06
CA GLU A 46 -6.92 17.49 1.09
C GLU A 46 -5.64 17.17 1.87
N ALA A 47 -5.36 15.88 2.09
CA ALA A 47 -4.11 15.44 2.71
C ALA A 47 -2.89 15.84 1.87
N VAL A 48 -2.97 15.66 0.55
CA VAL A 48 -1.91 16.06 -0.38
C VAL A 48 -1.70 17.57 -0.38
N TRP A 49 -2.78 18.35 -0.39
CA TRP A 49 -2.74 19.80 -0.29
C TRP A 49 -2.07 20.25 1.02
N PHE A 50 -2.44 19.64 2.14
CA PHE A 50 -1.87 19.95 3.44
C PHE A 50 -0.36 19.64 3.54
N ILE A 51 0.09 18.53 2.96
CA ILE A 51 1.50 18.12 2.98
C ILE A 51 2.33 18.96 1.98
N GLY A 52 1.69 19.58 0.98
CA GLY A 52 2.35 20.47 0.02
C GLY A 52 3.25 19.78 -1.01
N VAL A 53 3.13 18.46 -1.16
CA VAL A 53 3.94 17.68 -2.13
C VAL A 53 3.23 17.66 -3.49
N PRO A 54 3.94 17.90 -4.60
CA PRO A 54 3.33 17.86 -5.93
C PRO A 54 2.96 16.43 -6.34
N ASN A 55 1.69 16.23 -6.70
CA ASN A 55 1.16 15.00 -7.33
C ASN A 55 1.59 13.65 -6.73
N PRO A 56 1.58 13.44 -5.40
CA PRO A 56 1.84 12.12 -4.84
C PRO A 56 0.70 11.16 -5.17
N HIS A 57 1.06 10.01 -5.73
CA HIS A 57 0.14 8.88 -5.84
C HIS A 57 0.16 8.08 -4.53
N PHE A 58 -0.99 7.53 -4.13
CA PHE A 58 -1.08 6.71 -2.92
C PHE A 58 -0.08 5.55 -2.90
N HIS A 59 0.23 4.96 -4.07
CA HIS A 59 1.23 3.88 -4.18
C HIS A 59 2.66 4.33 -3.84
N ASN A 60 2.98 5.62 -3.97
CA ASN A 60 4.29 6.15 -3.61
C ASN A 60 4.55 5.97 -2.12
N LEU A 61 3.52 5.99 -1.27
CA LEU A 61 3.66 5.73 0.16
C LEU A 61 4.16 4.30 0.44
N ARG A 62 3.75 3.32 -0.37
CA ARG A 62 4.28 1.95 -0.27
C ARG A 62 5.77 1.91 -0.60
N HIS A 63 6.19 2.62 -1.65
CA HIS A 63 7.61 2.76 -1.98
C HIS A 63 8.42 3.42 -0.86
N THR A 64 7.92 4.53 -0.30
CA THR A 64 8.54 5.22 0.83
C THR A 64 8.66 4.33 2.06
N GLY A 65 7.60 3.59 2.41
CA GLY A 65 7.65 2.67 3.55
C GLY A 65 8.66 1.53 3.39
N ASN A 66 8.84 1.03 2.17
CA ASN A 66 9.86 0.02 1.87
C ASN A 66 11.29 0.60 1.90
N MET A 67 11.47 1.85 1.47
CA MET A 67 12.74 2.56 1.64
C MET A 67 13.11 2.69 3.12
N PHE A 68 12.17 3.15 3.97
CA PHE A 68 12.43 3.23 5.42
C PHE A 68 12.70 1.87 6.06
N ALA A 69 12.00 0.82 5.63
CA ALA A 69 12.30 -0.54 6.10
C ALA A 69 13.72 -0.97 5.72
N ALA A 70 14.14 -0.71 4.48
CA ALA A 70 15.51 -1.02 4.05
C ALA A 70 16.55 -0.18 4.81
N GLU A 71 16.29 1.11 5.06
CA GLU A 71 17.17 2.00 5.82
C GLU A 71 17.32 1.56 7.28
N SER A 72 16.24 1.03 7.88
CA SER A 72 16.27 0.46 9.23
C SER A 72 17.07 -0.85 9.35
N GLY A 73 17.65 -1.35 8.25
CA GLY A 73 18.46 -2.57 8.22
C GLY A 73 17.67 -3.85 7.97
N ALA A 74 16.42 -3.76 7.47
CA ALA A 74 15.65 -4.94 7.13
C ALA A 74 16.36 -5.79 6.07
N GLY A 75 16.48 -7.10 6.32
CA GLY A 75 17.08 -8.04 5.39
C GLY A 75 16.19 -8.29 4.16
N LEU A 76 16.74 -8.97 3.16
CA LEU A 76 16.03 -9.25 1.90
C LEU A 76 14.73 -10.02 2.15
N ARG A 77 14.80 -11.01 3.05
CA ARG A 77 13.65 -11.82 3.47
C ARG A 77 12.57 -10.99 4.15
N ASP A 78 12.97 -10.04 4.99
CA ASP A 78 12.02 -9.18 5.73
C ASP A 78 11.36 -8.18 4.80
N LEU A 79 12.11 -7.61 3.85
CA LEU A 79 11.56 -6.76 2.79
C LEU A 79 10.59 -7.55 1.91
N MET A 80 10.93 -8.76 1.48
CA MET A 80 10.04 -9.60 0.68
C MET A 80 8.74 -9.95 1.43
N ALA A 81 8.83 -10.30 2.71
CA ALA A 81 7.68 -10.57 3.55
C ALA A 81 6.79 -9.33 3.72
N ARG A 82 7.40 -8.16 3.92
CA ARG A 82 6.69 -6.89 4.11
C ARG A 82 6.05 -6.36 2.83
N MET A 83 6.67 -6.61 1.69
CA MET A 83 6.14 -6.16 0.41
C MET A 83 4.95 -7.01 -0.05
N GLY A 84 4.97 -8.32 0.17
CA GLY A 84 3.89 -9.23 -0.26
C GLY A 84 3.83 -9.37 -1.79
N HIS A 85 3.92 -10.61 -2.30
CA HIS A 85 3.97 -10.96 -3.73
C HIS A 85 5.04 -10.25 -4.58
N ASP A 86 5.97 -9.52 -3.97
CA ASP A 86 7.04 -8.82 -4.69
C ASP A 86 8.21 -9.77 -4.96
N SER A 87 8.70 -9.74 -6.19
CA SER A 87 9.83 -10.55 -6.62
C SER A 87 11.10 -10.19 -5.84
N ILE A 88 12.06 -11.12 -5.79
CA ILE A 88 13.42 -10.85 -5.25
C ILE A 88 14.00 -9.57 -5.87
N ARG A 89 13.83 -9.40 -7.19
CA ARG A 89 14.28 -8.21 -7.93
C ARG A 89 13.73 -6.91 -7.36
N ALA A 90 12.47 -6.88 -6.93
CA ALA A 90 11.86 -5.69 -6.35
C ALA A 90 12.48 -5.35 -4.98
N ALA A 91 12.76 -6.36 -4.16
CA ALA A 91 13.37 -6.17 -2.84
C ALA A 91 14.82 -5.66 -2.94
N THR A 92 15.56 -6.20 -3.90
CA THR A 92 16.95 -5.83 -4.19
C THR A 92 17.11 -4.35 -4.58
N ILE A 93 16.11 -3.75 -5.26
CA ILE A 93 16.13 -2.30 -5.59
C ILE A 93 16.26 -1.45 -4.33
N TYR A 94 15.49 -1.74 -3.27
CA TYR A 94 15.53 -0.98 -2.02
C TYR A 94 16.81 -1.23 -1.23
N GLN A 95 17.33 -2.45 -1.23
CA GLN A 95 18.60 -2.76 -0.57
C GLN A 95 19.77 -1.99 -1.19
N HIS A 96 19.84 -1.91 -2.51
CA HIS A 96 20.90 -1.16 -3.19
C HIS A 96 20.77 0.35 -2.99
N ALA A 97 19.55 0.88 -2.92
CA ALA A 97 19.32 2.30 -2.66
C ALA A 97 19.90 2.74 -1.29
N VAL A 98 19.81 1.88 -0.28
CA VAL A 98 20.37 2.13 1.06
C VAL A 98 21.88 1.86 1.10
N GLY A 99 22.36 0.82 0.41
CA GLY A 99 23.79 0.49 0.34
C GLY A 99 24.68 1.54 -0.35
N GLY A 100 24.09 2.51 -1.05
CA GLY A 100 24.80 3.68 -1.60
C GLY A 100 24.95 4.86 -0.62
N VAL A 101 24.26 4.82 0.53
CA VAL A 101 24.38 5.79 1.61
C VAL A 101 25.17 5.14 2.75
N ALA A 102 26.47 5.40 2.73
CA ALA A 102 27.45 5.10 3.79
C ALA A 102 27.64 3.63 4.20
N ARG A 103 28.73 3.05 3.70
CA ARG A 103 29.83 2.65 4.60
C ARG A 103 31.11 3.32 4.14
#